data_AF-A0A6S7K3G0-F1
#
_entry.id   AF-A0A6S7K3G0-F1
#
_cell.length_a   1.000
_cell.length_b   1.000
_cell.length_c   1.000
_cell.angle_alpha   90.00
_cell.angle_beta   90.00
_cell.angle_gamma   90.00
#
_symmetry.space_group_name_H-M   'P 1'
#
loop_
_entity.id
_entity.type
_entity.pdbx_description
1 polymer ?
#
loop_
_entity_poly.entity_id
_entity_poly.type
_entity_poly.pdbx_seq_one_letter_code
_entity_poly.pdbx_strand_id
1 'polypeptide(L)'
;MEETQRIQRSRKGHRAHFTKVLNKATTIMENDEAPNAMQIASLTATIEQLARKRTVLNELKEKLLAMVEDPDGLEQEIMEAEDIECEINEKSAQISAFVLS
;
A
#
# COMPACT_ATOMS: atom_id res chain seq x y z
N MET A 1 -13.06 -16.75 14.74
CA MET A 1 -12.96 -15.45 15.46
C MET A 1 -11.51 -15.03 15.73
N GLU A 2 -10.67 -15.82 16.42
CA GLU A 2 -9.25 -15.43 16.67
C GLU A 2 -8.42 -15.24 15.40
N GLU A 3 -8.62 -16.09 14.39
CA GLU A 3 -7.85 -16.04 13.14
C GLU A 3 -8.22 -14.81 12.28
N THR A 4 -9.51 -14.47 12.20
CA THR A 4 -10.02 -13.26 11.57
C THR A 4 -9.42 -11.99 12.19
N GLN A 5 -9.40 -11.91 13.53
CA GLN A 5 -8.79 -10.77 14.24
C GLN A 5 -7.28 -10.69 14.02
N ARG A 6 -6.58 -11.83 13.90
CA ARG A 6 -5.15 -11.87 13.59
C ARG A 6 -4.87 -11.31 12.21
N ILE A 7 -5.67 -11.69 11.21
CA ILE A 7 -5.53 -11.20 9.84
C ILE A 7 -5.82 -9.68 9.78
N GLN A 8 -6.87 -9.21 10.45
CA GLN A 8 -7.19 -7.78 10.56
C GLN A 8 -6.05 -6.95 11.18
N ARG A 9 -5.43 -7.44 12.25
CA ARG A 9 -4.27 -6.78 12.87
C ARG A 9 -3.06 -6.76 11.93
N SER A 10 -2.80 -7.86 11.24
CA SER A 10 -1.74 -7.93 10.23
C SER A 10 -1.95 -6.87 9.16
N ARG A 11 -3.16 -6.82 8.59
CA ARG A 11 -3.56 -5.86 7.56
C ARG A 11 -3.38 -4.39 8.01
N LYS A 12 -3.81 -4.05 9.23
CA LYS A 12 -3.57 -2.71 9.82
C LYS A 12 -2.07 -2.40 9.95
N GLY A 13 -1.26 -3.37 10.35
CA GLY A 13 0.20 -3.22 10.41
C GLY A 13 0.83 -2.95 9.04
N HIS A 14 0.38 -3.69 8.02
CA HIS A 14 0.81 -3.48 6.64
C HIS A 14 0.43 -2.09 6.12
N ARG A 15 -0.77 -1.59 6.46
CA ARG A 15 -1.24 -0.24 6.12
C ARG A 15 -0.39 0.86 6.80
N ALA A 16 -0.11 0.74 8.09
CA ALA A 16 0.72 1.73 8.79
C ALA A 16 2.13 1.82 8.21
N HIS A 17 2.71 0.69 7.81
CA HIS A 17 4.00 0.68 7.12
C HIS A 17 3.88 1.30 5.72
N PHE A 18 2.78 1.08 5.02
CA PHE A 18 2.53 1.67 3.70
C PHE A 18 2.52 3.20 3.76
N THR A 19 1.77 3.81 4.69
CA THR A 19 1.72 5.26 4.87
C THR A 19 3.11 5.86 5.11
N LYS A 20 3.97 5.18 5.88
CA LYS A 20 5.35 5.65 6.10
C LYS A 20 6.20 5.66 4.83
N VAL A 21 6.06 4.62 4.00
CA VAL A 21 6.77 4.52 2.72
C VAL A 21 6.29 5.61 1.75
N LEU A 22 4.98 5.87 1.70
CA LEU A 22 4.41 6.94 0.90
C LEU A 22 4.89 8.33 1.32
N ASN A 23 4.93 8.60 2.63
CA ASN A 23 5.38 9.88 3.14
C ASN A 23 6.84 10.12 2.77
N LYS A 24 7.69 9.10 2.87
CA LYS A 24 9.10 9.20 2.45
C LYS A 24 9.23 9.53 0.96
N ALA A 25 8.46 8.88 0.09
CA ALA A 25 8.47 9.19 -1.33
C ALA A 25 7.97 10.62 -1.61
N THR A 26 6.90 11.03 -0.93
CA THR A 26 6.32 12.37 -1.04
C THR A 26 7.34 13.44 -0.62
N THR A 27 8.06 13.25 0.49
CA THR A 27 9.13 14.17 0.91
C THR A 27 10.27 14.28 -0.10
N ILE A 28 10.60 13.21 -0.82
CA ILE A 28 11.61 13.26 -1.88
C ILE A 28 11.09 14.03 -3.10
N MET A 29 9.82 13.85 -3.46
CA MET A 29 9.19 14.49 -4.63
C MET A 29 8.86 15.96 -4.41
N GLU A 30 8.55 16.36 -3.17
CA GLU A 30 8.23 17.74 -2.77
C GLU A 30 9.48 18.57 -2.43
N ASN A 31 10.68 17.99 -2.51
CA ASN A 31 11.90 18.73 -2.32
C ASN A 31 12.13 19.67 -3.52
N ASP A 32 12.45 20.93 -3.27
CA ASP A 32 12.69 21.95 -4.30
C ASP A 32 13.94 21.66 -5.15
N GLU A 33 14.83 20.78 -4.67
CA GLU A 33 16.00 20.32 -5.41
C GLU A 33 15.70 19.08 -6.26
N ALA A 34 16.29 19.03 -7.46
CA ALA A 34 16.22 17.85 -8.31
C ALA A 34 16.77 16.61 -7.55
N PRO A 35 16.06 15.47 -7.59
CA PRO A 35 16.46 14.26 -6.87
C PRO A 35 17.79 13.74 -7.40
N ASN A 36 18.72 13.41 -6.50
CA ASN A 36 19.96 12.76 -6.87
C ASN A 36 19.76 11.28 -7.24
N ALA A 37 20.78 10.63 -7.81
CA ALA A 37 20.70 9.24 -8.26
C ALA A 37 20.29 8.25 -7.15
N MET A 38 20.69 8.50 -5.90
CA MET A 38 20.31 7.67 -4.76
C MET A 38 18.83 7.85 -4.39
N GLN A 39 18.31 9.08 -4.47
CA GLN A 39 16.89 9.38 -4.27
C GLN A 39 16.04 8.75 -5.38
N ILE A 40 16.47 8.83 -6.63
CA ILE A 40 15.80 8.16 -7.76
C ILE A 40 15.77 6.64 -7.55
N ALA A 41 16.90 6.02 -7.20
CA ALA A 41 16.94 4.59 -6.91
C ALA A 41 16.02 4.21 -5.73
N SER A 42 15.94 5.05 -4.69
CA SER A 42 15.02 4.85 -3.57
C SER A 42 13.55 4.96 -3.98
N LEU A 43 13.21 5.86 -4.91
CA LEU A 43 11.87 6.00 -5.45
C LEU A 43 11.47 4.78 -6.32
N THR A 44 12.36 4.30 -7.18
CA THR A 44 12.13 3.08 -7.97
C THR A 44 11.96 1.85 -7.07
N ALA A 45 12.81 1.69 -6.05
CA ALA A 45 12.66 0.63 -5.06
C ALA A 45 11.35 0.76 -4.26
N THR A 46 10.86 1.98 -4.07
CA THR A 46 9.57 2.22 -3.42
C THR A 46 8.44 1.65 -4.29
N ILE A 47 8.43 1.88 -5.61
CA ILE A 47 7.42 1.30 -6.51
C ILE A 47 7.37 -0.23 -6.38
N GLU A 48 8.53 -0.90 -6.40
CA GLU A 48 8.58 -2.36 -6.23
C GLU A 48 8.03 -2.82 -4.88
N GLN A 49 8.34 -2.09 -3.81
CA GLN A 49 7.80 -2.38 -2.47
C GLN A 49 6.29 -2.18 -2.41
N LEU A 50 5.75 -1.15 -3.07
CA LEU A 50 4.31 -0.90 -3.14
C LEU A 50 3.60 -2.03 -3.90
N ALA A 51 4.16 -2.46 -5.03
CA ALA A 51 3.61 -3.58 -5.81
C ALA A 51 3.57 -4.89 -4.99
N ARG A 52 4.67 -5.24 -4.31
CA ARG A 52 4.70 -6.45 -3.45
C ARG A 52 3.71 -6.36 -2.30
N LYS A 53 3.57 -5.19 -1.68
CA LYS A 53 2.59 -4.99 -0.60
C LYS A 53 1.14 -5.08 -1.11
N ARG A 54 0.85 -4.59 -2.32
CA ARG A 54 -0.47 -4.76 -2.96
C ARG A 54 -0.83 -6.23 -3.06
N THR A 55 0.10 -7.05 -3.58
CA THR A 55 -0.11 -8.50 -3.69
C THR A 55 -0.43 -9.14 -2.33
N VAL A 56 0.36 -8.83 -1.30
CA VAL A 56 0.13 -9.37 0.05
C VAL A 56 -1.22 -8.93 0.62
N LEU A 57 -1.61 -7.67 0.44
CA LEU A 57 -2.91 -7.19 0.93
C LEU A 57 -4.08 -7.87 0.22
N ASN A 58 -3.97 -8.11 -1.09
CA ASN A 58 -4.99 -8.83 -1.85
C ASN A 58 -5.09 -10.29 -1.43
N GLU A 59 -3.97 -10.98 -1.20
CA GLU A 59 -3.98 -12.34 -0.66
C GLU A 59 -4.65 -12.41 0.72
N LEU A 60 -4.43 -11.41 1.59
CA LEU A 60 -5.09 -11.33 2.88
C LEU A 60 -6.58 -11.05 2.74
N LYS A 61 -6.98 -10.17 1.81
CA LYS A 61 -8.39 -9.89 1.46
C LYS A 61 -9.09 -11.17 1.02
N GLU A 62 -8.52 -11.91 0.06
CA GLU A 62 -9.11 -13.17 -0.42
C GLU A 62 -9.27 -14.21 0.69
N LYS A 63 -8.26 -14.35 1.57
CA LYS A 63 -8.35 -15.24 2.74
C LYS A 63 -9.46 -14.81 3.70
N LEU A 64 -9.63 -13.52 3.94
CA LEU A 64 -10.72 -13.01 4.78
C LEU A 64 -12.09 -13.26 4.14
N LEU A 65 -12.24 -12.98 2.84
CA LEU A 65 -13.46 -13.25 2.08
C LEU A 65 -13.86 -14.73 2.14
N ALA A 66 -12.88 -15.64 2.09
CA ALA A 66 -13.13 -17.07 2.19
C ALA A 66 -13.49 -17.56 3.61
N MET A 67 -13.19 -16.77 4.65
CA MET A 67 -13.38 -17.15 6.06
C MET A 67 -14.59 -16.50 6.72
N VAL A 68 -15.16 -15.46 6.12
CA VAL A 68 -16.24 -14.68 6.73
C VAL A 68 -17.58 -15.13 6.14
N GLU A 69 -18.38 -15.83 6.95
CA GLU A 69 -19.79 -16.17 6.66
C GLU A 69 -20.75 -14.99 6.91
N ASP A 70 -20.24 -13.85 7.43
CA ASP A 70 -21.00 -12.66 7.86
C ASP A 70 -20.80 -11.46 6.90
N PRO A 71 -21.82 -11.06 6.12
CA PRO A 71 -21.70 -10.04 5.07
C PRO A 71 -21.31 -8.63 5.57
N ASP A 72 -21.66 -8.24 6.81
CA ASP A 72 -21.44 -6.86 7.29
C ASP A 72 -19.96 -6.60 7.62
N GLY A 73 -19.24 -7.59 8.18
CA GLY A 73 -17.79 -7.50 8.41
C GLY A 73 -16.97 -7.54 7.12
N LEU A 74 -17.57 -8.03 6.05
CA LEU A 74 -17.00 -8.18 4.72
C LEU A 74 -16.94 -6.83 3.99
N GLU A 75 -17.97 -6.00 4.15
CA GLU A 75 -18.11 -4.71 3.46
C GLU A 75 -17.01 -3.72 3.86
N GLN A 76 -16.73 -3.60 5.16
CA GLN A 76 -15.66 -2.74 5.66
C GLN A 76 -14.27 -3.24 5.20
N GLU A 77 -14.05 -4.55 5.17
CA GLU A 77 -12.81 -5.17 4.68
C GLU A 77 -12.59 -4.92 3.17
N ILE A 78 -13.66 -4.93 2.38
CA ILE A 78 -13.64 -4.61 0.95
C ILE A 78 -13.32 -3.13 0.73
N MET A 79 -14.05 -2.22 1.39
CA MET A 79 -13.81 -0.78 1.28
C MET A 79 -12.38 -0.41 1.64
N GLU A 80 -11.88 -0.89 2.79
CA GLU A 80 -10.49 -0.61 3.19
C GLU A 80 -9.46 -1.17 2.19
N ALA A 81 -9.82 -2.15 1.35
CA ALA A 81 -8.87 -2.78 0.42
C ALA A 81 -8.78 -1.96 -0.84
N GLU A 82 -9.94 -1.53 -1.33
CA GLU A 82 -10.08 -0.66 -2.49
C GLU A 82 -9.39 0.68 -2.23
N ASP A 83 -9.56 1.26 -1.03
CA ASP A 83 -8.85 2.49 -0.63
C ASP A 83 -7.33 2.34 -0.74
N ILE A 84 -6.78 1.23 -0.22
CA ILE A 84 -5.33 1.00 -0.25
C ILE A 84 -4.85 0.72 -1.68
N GLU A 85 -5.61 -0.01 -2.48
CA GLU A 85 -5.28 -0.24 -3.89
C GLU A 85 -5.26 1.08 -4.68
N CYS A 86 -6.23 1.96 -4.45
CA CYS A 86 -6.26 3.31 -5.02
C CYS A 86 -5.03 4.12 -4.60
N GLU A 87 -4.72 4.19 -3.30
CA GLU A 87 -3.55 4.91 -2.79
C GLU A 87 -2.23 4.36 -3.38
N ILE A 88 -2.09 3.04 -3.51
CA ILE A 88 -0.92 2.39 -4.14
C ILE A 88 -0.79 2.82 -5.60
N ASN A 89 -1.87 2.75 -6.36
CA ASN A 89 -1.87 3.02 -7.79
C ASN A 89 -1.57 4.49 -8.06
N GLU A 90 -2.23 5.41 -7.35
CA GLU A 90 -1.99 6.85 -7.48
C GLU A 90 -0.54 7.21 -7.16
N LYS A 91 -0.01 6.72 -6.04
CA LYS A 91 1.36 7.04 -5.63
C LYS A 91 2.40 6.40 -6.54
N SER A 92 2.17 5.17 -7.01
CA SER A 92 3.07 4.54 -7.98
C SER A 92 3.10 5.30 -9.30
N ALA A 93 1.95 5.83 -9.75
CA ALA A 93 1.87 6.67 -10.94
C ALA A 93 2.60 8.00 -10.74
N GLN A 94 2.41 8.67 -9.60
CA GLN A 94 3.13 9.92 -9.25
C GLN A 94 4.64 9.71 -9.24
N ILE A 95 5.13 8.65 -8.56
CA ILE A 95 6.56 8.34 -8.50
C ILE A 95 7.09 8.01 -9.89
N SER A 96 6.36 7.22 -10.69
CA SER A 96 6.77 6.88 -12.05
C SER A 96 6.89 8.12 -12.93
N ALA A 97 5.91 9.02 -12.87
CA ALA A 97 5.93 10.28 -13.63
C ALA A 97 7.11 11.16 -13.21
N PHE A 98 7.42 11.24 -11.92
CA PHE A 98 8.52 12.03 -11.38
C PHE A 98 9.91 11.47 -11.71
N VAL A 99 10.05 10.15 -11.78
CA VAL A 99 11.34 9.52 -12.16
C VAL A 99 11.58 9.58 -13.68
N LEU A 100 10.52 9.64 -14.48
CA LEU A 100 10.59 9.68 -15.94
C LEU A 100 10.59 11.09 -16.54
N SER A 101 10.32 12.14 -15.73
CA SER A 101 10.37 13.56 -16.13
C SER A 101 11.78 14.10 -16.16
#